data_AF-R7T9G9-F1
#
_entry.id   AF-R7T9G9-F1
#
_cell.length_a   1.000
_cell.length_b   1.000
_cell.length_c   1.000
_cell.angle_alpha   90.00
_cell.angle_beta   90.00
_cell.angle_gamma   90.00
#
_symmetry.space_group_name_H-M   'P 1'
#
loop_
_entity.id
_entity.type
_entity.pdbx_description
1 polymer ?
#
loop_
_entity_poly.entity_id
_entity_poly.type
_entity_poly.pdbx_seq_one_letter_code
_entity_poly.pdbx_strand_id
1 'polypeptide(L)'
;MLAVSQEAIQCYGPRCIERAREGSKYCSDNCGLKLATNRLFQILPQRIQHWQAASSIAEENNRNILEAIRENQQEAKNHLVQLDLRHKNLDALIERAKNATIDPDAENAQDEEETEMSMYCITCGHEINCRTALRHMEKCFAKYESQTSFGSIYRTRIEGNSMFCDFFNPQSMTYCKRLKVMCPEHGKDPRVAEDEVCGFPLVEDVFRETGEFCRCQKRKCNKHYCWEKFRRAEIDMERVRQWIALDDLFEQERHIRVAMANRAGVLGLMLHQTIDHDPRNPMQKIISNPKQPIAASN
;
A
#
# COMPACT_ATOMS: atom_id res chain seq x y z
N MET A 1 58.49 12.73 32.86
CA MET A 1 57.08 13.11 32.60
C MET A 1 56.43 13.30 33.96
N LEU A 2 56.16 14.53 34.35
CA LEU A 2 55.54 14.84 35.64
C LEU A 2 54.09 14.34 35.59
N ALA A 3 53.74 13.41 36.47
CA ALA A 3 52.36 13.03 36.71
C ALA A 3 51.65 14.27 37.26
N VAL A 4 50.75 14.86 36.47
CA VAL A 4 49.84 15.89 36.95
C VAL A 4 48.98 15.23 38.03
N SER A 5 49.28 15.52 39.29
CA SER A 5 48.43 15.11 40.41
C SER A 5 47.06 15.73 40.22
N GLN A 6 46.11 14.97 39.67
CA GLN A 6 44.71 15.37 39.58
C GLN A 6 44.24 15.68 41.01
N GLU A 7 43.91 16.94 41.27
CA GLU A 7 43.35 17.38 42.54
C GLU A 7 42.17 16.48 42.91
N ALA A 8 42.09 16.10 44.19
CA ALA A 8 41.03 15.24 44.69
C ALA A 8 39.70 16.00 44.67
N ILE A 9 38.91 15.83 43.62
CA ILE A 9 37.58 16.44 43.48
C ILE A 9 36.56 15.63 44.26
N GLN A 10 35.71 16.31 45.05
CA GLN A 10 34.56 15.69 45.72
C GLN A 10 33.53 15.20 44.70
N CYS A 11 32.92 14.04 44.95
CA CYS A 11 31.86 13.50 44.10
C CYS A 11 30.65 14.44 44.03
N TYR A 12 30.12 14.65 42.82
CA TYR A 12 28.93 15.48 42.60
C TYR A 12 27.60 14.80 42.96
N GLY A 13 27.65 13.58 43.49
CA GLY A 13 26.46 12.84 43.92
C GLY A 13 25.73 13.61 45.03
N PRO A 14 24.39 13.60 45.04
CA PRO A 14 23.62 14.32 46.05
C PRO A 14 24.00 13.83 47.45
N ARG A 15 24.46 14.76 48.31
CA ARG A 15 24.95 14.48 49.68
C ARG A 15 26.15 13.52 49.76
N CYS A 16 26.94 13.38 48.69
CA CYS A 16 28.12 12.53 48.68
C CYS A 16 29.35 13.30 49.16
N ILE A 17 30.08 12.74 50.13
CA ILE A 17 31.35 13.28 50.64
C ILE A 17 32.57 12.51 50.12
N GLU A 18 32.34 11.44 49.35
CA GLU A 18 33.38 10.59 48.79
C GLU A 18 34.16 11.30 47.67
N ARG A 19 35.41 10.87 47.46
CA ARG A 19 36.25 11.35 46.35
C ARG A 19 35.75 10.81 45.00
N ALA A 20 35.76 11.64 43.97
CA ALA A 20 35.46 11.20 42.60
C ALA A 20 36.56 10.26 42.05
N ARG A 21 36.18 9.31 41.19
CA ARG A 21 37.15 8.45 40.47
C ARG A 21 37.99 9.30 39.51
N GLU A 22 39.22 8.89 39.25
CA GLU A 22 40.08 9.56 38.26
C GLU A 22 39.38 9.60 36.89
N GLY A 23 39.36 10.78 36.26
CA GLY A 23 38.64 11.02 35.00
C GLY A 23 37.11 11.07 35.10
N SER A 24 36.52 10.97 36.30
CA SER A 24 35.06 11.02 36.51
C SER A 24 34.66 12.15 37.46
N LYS A 25 33.39 12.58 37.37
CA LYS A 25 32.76 13.49 38.35
C LYS A 25 32.15 12.75 39.54
N TYR A 26 32.16 11.42 39.52
CA TYR A 26 31.43 10.58 40.46
C TYR A 26 32.29 9.48 41.09
N CYS A 27 32.09 9.20 42.38
CA CYS A 27 32.73 8.08 43.08
C CYS A 27 32.19 6.72 42.60
N SER A 28 30.95 6.67 42.09
CA SER A 28 30.29 5.48 41.55
C SER A 28 29.26 5.85 40.49
N ASP A 29 28.86 4.89 39.66
CA ASP A 29 27.79 5.08 38.67
C ASP A 29 26.45 5.36 39.36
N ASN A 30 26.23 4.78 40.53
CA ASN A 30 25.05 5.04 41.36
C ASN A 30 24.95 6.52 41.78
N CYS A 31 26.07 7.17 42.13
CA CYS A 31 26.07 8.59 42.46
C CYS A 31 25.75 9.47 41.24
N GLY A 32 26.25 9.10 40.05
CA GLY A 32 25.91 9.77 38.80
C GLY A 32 24.44 9.60 38.42
N LEU A 33 23.93 8.37 38.50
CA LEU A 33 22.52 8.03 38.23
C LEU A 33 21.58 8.74 39.21
N LYS A 34 21.85 8.73 40.52
CA LYS A 34 21.05 9.44 41.52
C LYS A 34 20.94 10.94 41.24
N LEU A 35 22.05 11.58 40.85
CA LEU A 35 22.02 13.00 40.47
C LEU A 35 21.18 13.24 39.22
N ALA A 36 21.37 12.41 38.18
CA ALA A 36 20.62 12.50 36.93
C ALA A 36 19.11 12.28 37.16
N THR A 37 18.74 11.27 37.94
CA THR A 37 17.36 10.96 38.31
C THR A 37 16.71 12.12 39.08
N ASN A 38 17.41 12.71 40.07
CA ASN A 38 16.89 13.87 40.78
C ASN A 38 16.64 15.07 39.85
N ARG A 39 17.56 15.32 38.89
CA ARG A 39 17.37 16.37 37.88
C ARG A 39 16.17 16.08 36.98
N LEU A 40 15.98 14.83 36.56
CA LEU A 40 14.82 14.42 35.77
C LEU A 40 13.51 14.67 36.54
N PHE A 41 13.42 14.27 37.80
CA PHE A 41 12.21 14.51 38.61
C PHE A 41 11.91 15.99 38.86
N GLN A 42 12.92 16.84 38.88
CA GLN A 42 12.72 18.28 39.03
C GLN A 42 12.28 18.96 37.73
N ILE A 43 12.89 18.58 36.60
CA ILE A 43 12.71 19.29 35.33
C ILE A 43 11.55 18.71 34.51
N LEU A 44 11.43 17.39 34.43
CA LEU A 44 10.53 16.72 33.50
C LEU A 44 9.04 17.04 33.73
N PRO A 45 8.51 17.10 34.98
CA PRO A 45 7.10 17.42 35.20
C PRO A 45 6.70 18.80 34.64
N GLN A 46 7.54 19.81 34.81
CA GLN A 46 7.30 21.15 34.29
C GLN A 46 7.29 21.16 32.75
N ARG A 47 8.21 20.41 32.12
CA ARG A 47 8.28 20.31 30.66
C ARG A 47 7.08 19.56 30.06
N ILE A 48 6.60 18.51 30.73
CA ILE A 48 5.38 17.80 30.31
C ILE A 48 4.17 18.74 30.37
N GLN A 49 3.99 19.48 31.47
CA GLN A 49 2.89 20.43 31.61
C GLN A 49 2.94 21.53 30.53
N HIS A 50 4.13 22.07 30.26
CA HIS A 50 4.31 23.07 29.21
C HIS A 50 3.96 22.50 27.82
N TRP A 51 4.45 21.30 27.50
CA TRP A 51 4.14 20.62 26.24
C TRP A 51 2.64 20.34 26.06
N GLN A 52 1.94 19.96 27.13
CA GLN A 52 0.49 19.74 27.10
C GLN A 52 -0.31 21.04 26.96
N ALA A 53 0.18 22.16 27.52
CA ALA A 53 -0.48 23.45 27.44
C ALA A 53 -0.31 24.13 26.06
N ALA A 54 0.80 23.86 25.38
CA ALA A 54 1.19 24.53 24.15
C ALA A 54 1.28 23.53 22.99
N SER A 55 0.24 23.45 22.15
CA SER A 55 0.35 22.70 20.90
C SER A 55 1.33 23.41 19.97
N SER A 56 2.42 22.75 19.59
CA SER A 56 3.35 23.32 18.62
C SER A 56 2.75 23.33 17.20
N ILE A 57 3.17 24.29 16.38
CA ILE A 57 2.80 24.36 14.95
C ILE A 57 3.15 23.04 14.24
N ALA A 58 4.27 22.41 14.63
CA ALA A 58 4.65 21.10 14.09
C ALA A 58 3.63 20.01 14.44
N GLU A 59 3.07 20.00 15.66
CA GLU A 59 2.01 19.05 16.06
C GLU A 59 0.69 19.34 15.34
N GLU A 60 0.35 20.61 15.09
CA GLU A 60 -0.81 20.99 14.29
C GLU A 60 -0.68 20.54 12.84
N ASN A 61 0.46 20.81 12.20
CA ASN A 61 0.72 20.34 10.83
C ASN A 61 0.66 18.82 10.72
N ASN A 62 1.24 18.08 11.67
CA ASN A 62 1.15 16.62 11.65
C ASN A 62 -0.28 16.12 11.84
N ARG A 63 -1.10 16.78 12.67
CA ARG A 63 -2.52 16.43 12.82
C ARG A 63 -3.28 16.62 11.52
N ASN A 64 -3.07 17.75 10.84
CA ASN A 64 -3.73 18.04 9.56
C ASN A 64 -3.30 17.03 8.48
N ILE A 65 -2.01 16.68 8.41
CA ILE A 65 -1.51 15.66 7.47
C ILE A 65 -2.09 14.28 7.81
N LEU A 66 -2.18 13.91 9.09
CA LEU A 66 -2.79 12.65 9.51
C LEU A 66 -4.28 12.56 9.15
N GLU A 67 -5.00 13.68 9.24
CA GLU A 67 -6.40 13.75 8.82
C GLU A 67 -6.53 13.53 7.31
N ALA A 68 -5.74 14.24 6.50
CA ALA A 68 -5.71 14.04 5.05
C ALA A 68 -5.30 12.61 4.65
N ILE A 69 -4.32 12.01 5.33
CA ILE A 69 -3.93 10.60 5.10
C ILE A 69 -5.09 9.66 5.41
N ARG A 70 -5.84 9.89 6.49
CA ARG A 70 -7.00 9.06 6.84
C ARG A 70 -8.12 9.17 5.82
N GLU A 71 -8.38 10.37 5.30
CA GLU A 71 -9.34 10.58 4.20
C GLU A 71 -8.91 9.79 2.96
N ASN A 72 -7.64 9.92 2.55
CA ASN A 72 -7.09 9.18 1.40
C ASN A 72 -7.13 7.66 1.61
N GLN A 73 -6.85 7.16 2.83
CA GLN A 73 -6.98 5.75 3.16
C GLN A 73 -8.42 5.27 3.01
N GLN A 74 -9.40 6.08 3.43
CA GLN A 74 -10.82 5.74 3.30
C GLN A 74 -11.26 5.75 1.83
N GLU A 75 -10.80 6.72 1.04
CA GLU A 75 -11.06 6.78 -0.40
C GLU A 75 -10.50 5.55 -1.13
N ALA A 76 -9.24 5.19 -0.88
CA ALA A 76 -8.63 3.99 -1.46
C ALA A 76 -9.39 2.70 -1.09
N LYS A 77 -9.84 2.57 0.17
CA LYS A 77 -10.70 1.46 0.60
C LYS A 77 -12.05 1.44 -0.11
N ASN A 78 -12.68 2.60 -0.27
CA ASN A 78 -13.95 2.72 -1.01
C ASN A 78 -13.76 2.32 -2.47
N HIS A 79 -12.65 2.72 -3.09
CA HIS A 79 -12.32 2.35 -4.47
C HIS A 79 -12.10 0.83 -4.60
N LEU A 80 -11.42 0.18 -3.65
CA LEU A 80 -11.31 -1.28 -3.61
C LEU A 80 -12.69 -1.97 -3.57
N VAL A 81 -13.63 -1.47 -2.77
CA VAL A 81 -15.01 -1.99 -2.71
C VAL A 81 -15.72 -1.83 -4.06
N GLN A 82 -15.54 -0.68 -4.73
CA GLN A 82 -16.09 -0.46 -6.07
C GLN A 82 -15.50 -1.42 -7.11
N LEU A 83 -14.20 -1.69 -7.04
CA LEU A 83 -13.52 -2.65 -7.92
C LEU A 83 -14.02 -4.08 -7.68
N ASP A 84 -14.25 -4.47 -6.43
CA ASP A 84 -14.84 -5.78 -6.11
C ASP A 84 -16.28 -5.89 -6.64
N LEU A 85 -17.07 -4.81 -6.59
CA LEU A 85 -18.39 -4.77 -7.22
C LEU A 85 -18.30 -4.88 -8.75
N ARG A 86 -17.37 -4.15 -9.38
CA ARG A 86 -17.12 -4.21 -10.82
C ARG A 86 -16.71 -5.63 -11.26
N HIS A 87 -15.89 -6.32 -10.46
CA HIS A 87 -15.53 -7.72 -10.70
C HIS A 87 -16.78 -8.64 -10.65
N LYS A 88 -17.65 -8.47 -9.65
CA LYS A 88 -18.90 -9.25 -9.53
C LYS A 88 -19.85 -8.99 -10.70
N ASN A 89 -19.98 -7.73 -11.13
CA ASN A 89 -20.80 -7.36 -12.28
C ASN A 89 -20.26 -7.98 -13.59
N LEU A 90 -18.94 -8.00 -13.76
CA LEU A 90 -18.29 -8.66 -14.89
C LEU A 90 -18.56 -10.17 -14.90
N ASP A 91 -18.44 -10.84 -13.76
CA ASP A 91 -18.76 -12.27 -13.67
C ASP A 91 -20.25 -12.54 -13.97
N ALA A 92 -21.16 -11.70 -13.46
CA ALA A 92 -22.58 -11.81 -13.76
C ALA A 92 -22.89 -11.60 -15.25
N LEU A 93 -22.19 -10.69 -15.93
CA LEU A 93 -22.30 -10.47 -17.37
C LEU A 93 -21.82 -11.71 -18.15
N ILE A 94 -20.70 -12.28 -17.75
CA ILE A 94 -20.13 -13.48 -18.39
C ILE A 94 -21.07 -14.68 -18.22
N GLU A 95 -21.63 -14.87 -17.02
CA GLU A 95 -22.63 -15.93 -16.80
C GLU A 95 -23.91 -15.70 -17.59
N ARG A 96 -24.35 -14.45 -17.76
CA ARG A 96 -25.49 -14.13 -18.65
C ARG A 96 -25.19 -14.48 -20.10
N ALA A 97 -23.99 -14.14 -20.58
CA ALA A 97 -23.56 -14.44 -21.94
C ALA A 97 -23.47 -15.96 -22.19
N LYS A 98 -22.92 -16.74 -21.25
CA LYS A 98 -22.84 -18.21 -21.38
C LYS A 98 -24.19 -18.90 -21.60
N ASN A 99 -25.27 -18.31 -21.09
CA ASN A 99 -26.63 -18.85 -21.24
C ASN A 99 -27.35 -18.34 -22.51
N ALA A 100 -26.73 -17.48 -23.30
CA ALA A 100 -27.31 -16.93 -24.52
C ALA A 100 -26.98 -17.80 -25.74
N THR A 101 -27.86 -17.77 -26.74
CA THR A 101 -27.70 -18.51 -27.99
C THR A 101 -26.87 -17.74 -29.00
N ILE A 102 -26.13 -18.47 -29.83
CA ILE A 102 -25.37 -17.92 -30.95
C ILE A 102 -26.33 -17.34 -31.99
N ASP A 103 -25.98 -16.15 -32.47
CA ASP A 103 -26.68 -15.52 -33.60
C ASP A 103 -25.97 -15.92 -34.92
N PRO A 104 -26.62 -16.70 -35.80
CA PRO A 104 -26.02 -17.14 -37.06
C PRO A 104 -25.78 -16.00 -38.05
N ASP A 105 -26.54 -14.90 -37.99
CA ASP A 105 -26.35 -13.74 -38.90
C ASP A 105 -25.12 -12.90 -38.52
N ALA A 106 -24.72 -12.96 -37.25
CA ALA A 106 -23.50 -12.31 -36.76
C ALA A 106 -22.20 -13.00 -37.20
N GLU A 107 -22.27 -14.24 -37.73
CA GLU A 107 -21.11 -14.92 -38.33
C GLU A 107 -20.79 -14.38 -39.73
N ASN A 108 -21.81 -14.09 -40.55
CA ASN A 108 -21.65 -13.68 -41.95
C ASN A 108 -21.09 -12.25 -42.08
N ALA A 109 -21.41 -11.34 -41.14
CA ALA A 109 -20.89 -9.97 -41.14
C ALA A 109 -19.39 -9.87 -40.79
N GLN A 110 -18.73 -10.95 -40.36
CA GLN A 110 -17.29 -10.95 -40.08
C GLN A 110 -16.41 -11.26 -41.29
N ASP A 111 -16.98 -11.82 -42.37
CA ASP A 111 -16.21 -12.24 -43.54
C ASP A 111 -16.28 -11.22 -44.71
N GLU A 112 -17.14 -10.19 -44.64
CA GLU A 112 -17.34 -9.25 -45.76
C GLU A 112 -16.53 -7.93 -45.70
N GLU A 113 -15.94 -7.54 -44.56
CA GLU A 113 -15.11 -6.32 -44.45
C GLU A 113 -13.68 -6.61 -43.98
N GLU A 114 -12.70 -6.07 -44.72
CA GLU A 114 -11.24 -6.06 -44.52
C GLU A 114 -10.43 -7.26 -45.05
N THR A 115 -10.17 -7.21 -46.36
CA THR A 115 -9.06 -7.88 -47.04
C THR A 115 -7.68 -7.45 -46.49
N GLU A 116 -6.86 -8.45 -46.14
CA GLU A 116 -5.38 -8.47 -46.16
C GLU A 116 -4.59 -7.28 -45.56
N MET A 117 -5.01 -6.72 -44.42
CA MET A 117 -4.11 -5.85 -43.64
C MET A 117 -3.13 -6.72 -42.80
N SER A 118 -1.83 -6.52 -42.98
CA SER A 118 -0.77 -7.10 -42.14
C SER A 118 -0.09 -6.02 -41.28
N MET A 119 0.41 -6.41 -40.12
CA MET A 119 1.13 -5.54 -39.19
C MET A 119 2.31 -6.29 -38.57
N TYR A 120 3.28 -5.58 -37.99
CA TYR A 120 4.41 -6.23 -37.33
C TYR A 120 4.15 -6.43 -35.82
N CYS A 121 4.54 -7.59 -35.29
CA CYS A 121 4.52 -7.85 -33.85
C CYS A 121 5.59 -7.05 -33.13
N ILE A 122 5.19 -6.26 -32.14
CA ILE A 122 6.09 -5.40 -31.36
C ILE A 122 7.10 -6.22 -30.52
N THR A 123 6.74 -7.46 -30.14
CA THR A 123 7.57 -8.33 -29.28
C THR A 123 8.59 -9.16 -30.06
N CYS A 124 8.24 -9.68 -31.23
CA CYS A 124 9.13 -10.56 -32.00
C CYS A 124 9.49 -10.06 -33.42
N GLY A 125 8.95 -8.92 -33.85
CA GLY A 125 9.22 -8.31 -35.16
C GLY A 125 8.61 -9.03 -36.36
N HIS A 126 7.86 -10.12 -36.17
CA HIS A 126 7.28 -10.88 -37.28
C HIS A 126 6.06 -10.19 -37.86
N GLU A 127 5.90 -10.28 -39.18
CA GLU A 127 4.70 -9.84 -39.87
C GLU A 127 3.53 -10.79 -39.57
N ILE A 128 2.41 -10.22 -39.13
CA ILE A 128 1.22 -10.94 -38.68
C ILE A 128 -0.02 -10.32 -39.32
N ASN A 129 -0.99 -11.18 -39.68
CA ASN A 129 -2.26 -10.73 -40.23
C ASN A 129 -3.11 -10.06 -39.14
N CYS A 130 -3.73 -8.91 -39.43
CA CYS A 130 -4.56 -8.16 -38.48
C CYS A 130 -5.67 -9.01 -37.83
N ARG A 131 -6.26 -9.97 -38.56
CA ARG A 131 -7.28 -10.90 -38.02
C ARG A 131 -6.73 -11.79 -36.90
N THR A 132 -5.45 -12.14 -36.93
CA THR A 132 -4.80 -13.00 -35.93
C THR A 132 -3.83 -12.26 -35.02
N ALA A 133 -3.69 -10.94 -35.18
CA ALA A 133 -2.70 -10.14 -34.51
C ALA A 133 -2.81 -10.23 -32.98
N LEU A 134 -4.03 -10.09 -32.43
CA LEU A 134 -4.28 -10.20 -30.99
C LEU A 134 -3.85 -11.57 -30.43
N ARG A 135 -4.14 -12.65 -31.16
CA ARG A 135 -3.78 -14.02 -30.77
C ARG A 135 -2.28 -14.25 -30.80
N HIS A 136 -1.61 -13.73 -31.82
CA HIS A 136 -0.15 -13.81 -31.90
C HIS A 136 0.50 -13.02 -30.77
N MET A 137 0.09 -11.77 -30.55
CA MET A 137 0.67 -10.89 -29.53
C MET A 137 0.55 -11.50 -28.13
N GLU A 138 -0.61 -12.06 -27.75
CA GLU A 138 -0.77 -12.75 -26.46
C GLU A 138 0.21 -13.92 -26.30
N LYS A 139 0.27 -14.81 -27.30
CA LYS A 139 1.15 -16.00 -27.25
C LYS A 139 2.62 -15.61 -27.27
N CYS A 140 2.97 -14.62 -28.07
CA CYS A 140 4.34 -14.12 -28.17
C CYS A 140 4.78 -13.47 -26.86
N PHE A 141 3.92 -12.65 -26.25
CA PHE A 141 4.16 -12.04 -24.96
C PHE A 141 4.30 -13.10 -23.87
N ALA A 142 3.38 -14.07 -23.79
CA ALA A 142 3.45 -15.16 -22.82
C ALA A 142 4.77 -15.96 -22.92
N LYS A 143 5.23 -16.25 -24.15
CA LYS A 143 6.52 -16.93 -24.42
C LYS A 143 7.73 -16.09 -24.02
N TYR A 144 7.66 -14.77 -24.19
CA TYR A 144 8.73 -13.86 -23.79
C TYR A 144 8.76 -13.71 -22.27
N GLU A 145 7.60 -13.43 -21.66
CA GLU A 145 7.45 -13.23 -20.23
C GLU A 145 7.82 -14.48 -19.43
N SER A 146 7.55 -15.69 -19.93
CA SER A 146 7.95 -16.95 -19.28
C SER A 146 9.47 -17.13 -19.14
N GLN A 147 10.29 -16.35 -19.86
CA GLN A 147 11.76 -16.40 -19.73
C GLN A 147 12.27 -15.61 -18.52
N THR A 148 11.42 -14.79 -17.89
CA THR A 148 11.75 -14.00 -16.70
C THR A 148 11.03 -14.57 -15.48
N SER A 149 11.76 -14.82 -14.39
CA SER A 149 11.17 -15.32 -13.15
C SER A 149 10.55 -14.19 -12.33
N PHE A 150 9.28 -14.37 -11.94
CA PHE A 150 8.57 -13.45 -11.05
C PHE A 150 8.15 -14.20 -9.80
N GLY A 151 8.86 -14.01 -8.69
CA GLY A 151 8.56 -14.71 -7.45
C GLY A 151 9.01 -13.99 -6.19
N SER A 152 8.36 -14.33 -5.08
CA SER A 152 8.71 -13.87 -3.74
C SER A 152 8.67 -15.04 -2.77
N ILE A 153 9.45 -14.98 -1.69
CA ILE A 153 9.51 -16.00 -0.64
C ILE A 153 8.18 -16.08 0.12
N TYR A 154 7.39 -15.01 0.12
CA TYR A 154 6.16 -14.90 0.89
C TYR A 154 4.93 -15.07 0.01
N ARG A 155 3.92 -15.80 0.50
CA ARG A 155 2.58 -15.87 -0.09
C ARG A 155 1.82 -14.57 0.17
N THR A 156 1.05 -14.08 -0.80
CA THR A 156 0.24 -12.87 -0.61
C THR A 156 -0.92 -13.19 0.33
N ARG A 157 -1.10 -12.35 1.36
CA ARG A 157 -2.19 -12.45 2.33
C ARG A 157 -3.13 -11.26 2.16
N ILE A 158 -3.95 -11.31 1.12
CA ILE A 158 -5.05 -10.37 0.92
C ILE A 158 -6.35 -11.15 1.11
N GLU A 159 -7.24 -10.66 1.97
CA GLU A 159 -8.55 -11.28 2.19
C GLU A 159 -9.42 -11.12 0.93
N GLY A 160 -10.10 -12.19 0.52
CA GLY A 160 -10.99 -12.19 -0.66
C GLY A 160 -10.43 -12.91 -1.89
N ASN A 161 -10.85 -12.47 -3.08
CA ASN A 161 -10.48 -13.11 -4.34
C ASN A 161 -9.01 -12.80 -4.70
N SER A 162 -8.14 -13.82 -4.63
CA SER A 162 -6.69 -13.69 -4.85
C SER A 162 -6.36 -13.24 -6.27
N MET A 163 -5.82 -12.03 -6.39
CA MET A 163 -5.35 -11.43 -7.64
C MET A 163 -4.06 -12.07 -8.15
N PHE A 164 -3.22 -12.58 -7.25
CA PHE A 164 -1.95 -13.22 -7.59
C PHE A 164 -2.10 -14.73 -7.69
N CYS A 165 -1.24 -15.33 -8.51
CA CYS A 165 -1.16 -16.77 -8.71
C CYS A 165 -0.79 -17.52 -7.42
N ASP A 166 0.29 -17.08 -6.76
CA ASP A 166 0.81 -17.67 -5.51
C ASP A 166 1.04 -19.19 -5.57
N PHE A 167 1.27 -19.74 -6.77
CA PHE A 167 1.72 -21.12 -6.92
C PHE A 167 3.15 -21.23 -6.39
N PHE A 168 3.39 -22.20 -5.50
CA PHE A 168 4.71 -22.42 -4.91
C PHE A 168 5.58 -23.22 -5.86
N ASN A 169 6.76 -22.69 -6.20
CA ASN A 169 7.78 -23.41 -6.93
C ASN A 169 8.77 -24.06 -5.93
N PRO A 170 8.80 -25.40 -5.81
CA PRO A 170 9.71 -26.11 -4.90
C PRO A 170 11.19 -25.96 -5.27
N GLN A 171 11.52 -25.69 -6.54
CA GLN A 171 12.90 -25.59 -7.00
C GLN A 171 13.53 -24.25 -6.61
N SER A 172 12.79 -23.16 -6.74
CA SER A 172 13.25 -21.81 -6.39
C SER A 172 12.87 -21.38 -4.97
N MET A 173 12.06 -22.18 -4.26
CA MET A 173 11.50 -21.85 -2.94
C MET A 173 10.76 -20.50 -2.93
N THR A 174 10.09 -20.17 -4.04
CA THR A 174 9.37 -18.90 -4.21
C THR A 174 7.93 -19.13 -4.70
N TYR A 175 7.04 -18.21 -4.33
CA TYR A 175 5.66 -18.14 -4.81
C TYR A 175 5.55 -17.24 -6.05
N CYS A 176 4.79 -17.67 -7.05
CA CYS A 176 4.54 -16.89 -8.26
C CYS A 176 3.74 -15.60 -7.97
N LYS A 177 4.30 -14.45 -8.33
CA LYS A 177 3.66 -13.12 -8.12
C LYS A 177 3.02 -12.52 -9.36
N ARG A 178 2.81 -13.32 -10.39
CA ARG A 178 2.03 -12.90 -11.56
C ARG A 178 0.55 -12.84 -11.22
N LEU A 179 -0.19 -11.98 -11.92
CA LEU A 179 -1.65 -11.98 -11.82
C LEU A 179 -2.20 -13.35 -12.19
N LYS A 180 -3.11 -13.88 -11.38
CA LYS A 180 -3.70 -15.21 -11.53
C LYS A 180 -4.33 -15.39 -12.91
N VAL A 181 -5.05 -14.38 -13.38
CA VAL A 181 -5.75 -14.38 -14.67
C VAL A 181 -4.80 -14.30 -15.88
N MET A 182 -3.57 -13.81 -15.70
CA MET A 182 -2.59 -13.65 -16.80
C MET A 182 -1.39 -14.59 -16.67
N CYS A 183 -1.30 -15.40 -15.62
CA CYS A 183 -0.12 -16.24 -15.37
C CYS A 183 0.08 -17.26 -16.50
N PRO A 184 1.16 -17.18 -17.31
CA PRO A 184 1.36 -18.09 -18.43
C PRO A 184 1.65 -19.53 -18.00
N GLU A 185 2.25 -19.71 -16.83
CA GLU A 185 2.72 -21.01 -16.34
C GLU A 185 1.65 -21.78 -15.56
N HIS A 186 0.86 -21.07 -14.76
CA HIS A 186 -0.06 -21.67 -13.77
C HIS A 186 -1.51 -21.26 -13.99
N GLY A 187 -1.79 -20.36 -14.95
CA GLY A 187 -3.14 -20.00 -15.34
C GLY A 187 -3.82 -21.16 -16.04
N LYS A 188 -5.01 -21.53 -15.55
CA LYS A 188 -5.89 -22.49 -16.25
C LYS A 188 -6.94 -21.69 -17.01
N ASP A 189 -6.78 -21.60 -18.33
CA ASP A 189 -7.84 -21.06 -19.17
C ASP A 189 -9.03 -22.04 -19.17
N PRO A 190 -10.27 -21.57 -18.90
CA PRO A 190 -11.46 -22.42 -18.95
C PRO A 190 -11.63 -23.00 -20.36
N ARG A 191 -12.03 -24.28 -20.45
CA ARG A 191 -12.36 -24.88 -21.75
C ARG A 191 -13.64 -24.23 -22.27
N VAL A 192 -13.53 -23.47 -23.36
CA VAL A 192 -14.63 -22.80 -24.04
C VAL A 192 -15.50 -23.84 -24.77
N ALA A 193 -16.80 -23.86 -24.50
CA ALA A 193 -17.74 -24.74 -25.20
C ALA A 193 -17.96 -24.27 -26.65
N GLU A 194 -18.44 -25.16 -27.53
CA GLU A 194 -18.68 -24.81 -28.94
C GLU A 194 -19.87 -23.86 -29.11
N ASP A 195 -20.85 -23.95 -28.22
CA ASP A 195 -22.05 -23.12 -28.23
C ASP A 195 -21.91 -21.81 -27.44
N GLU A 196 -20.71 -21.52 -26.89
CA GLU A 196 -20.49 -20.34 -26.07
C GLU A 196 -20.32 -19.09 -26.94
N VAL A 197 -21.17 -18.09 -26.69
CA VAL A 197 -21.06 -16.78 -27.35
C VAL A 197 -19.92 -15.96 -26.76
N CYS A 198 -19.43 -15.01 -27.54
CA CYS A 198 -18.37 -14.08 -27.14
C CYS A 198 -18.74 -13.31 -25.87
N GLY A 199 -19.95 -12.76 -25.78
CA GLY A 199 -20.44 -12.06 -24.60
C GLY A 199 -19.84 -10.68 -24.35
N PHE A 200 -19.03 -10.14 -25.27
CA PHE A 200 -18.47 -8.79 -25.12
C PHE A 200 -19.61 -7.75 -25.08
N PRO A 201 -19.69 -6.90 -24.05
CA PRO A 201 -20.72 -5.88 -23.96
C PRO A 201 -20.53 -4.86 -25.09
N LEU A 202 -21.54 -4.72 -25.93
CA LEU A 202 -21.52 -3.76 -27.03
C LEU A 202 -21.75 -2.36 -26.48
N VAL A 203 -21.01 -1.40 -27.04
CA VAL A 203 -21.11 0.01 -26.68
C VAL A 203 -21.49 0.81 -27.91
N GLU A 204 -22.43 1.73 -27.74
CA GLU A 204 -22.75 2.77 -28.70
C GLU A 204 -21.92 4.01 -28.36
N ASP A 205 -21.33 4.62 -29.39
CA ASP A 205 -20.51 5.84 -29.26
C ASP A 205 -19.40 5.73 -28.19
N VAL A 206 -18.74 4.55 -28.12
CA VAL A 206 -17.58 4.23 -27.25
C VAL A 206 -17.88 4.21 -25.74
N PHE A 207 -18.92 4.88 -25.26
CA PHE A 207 -19.16 5.15 -23.84
C PHE A 207 -20.52 4.68 -23.30
N ARG A 208 -21.49 4.34 -24.17
CA ARG A 208 -22.83 3.91 -23.72
C ARG A 208 -22.99 2.40 -23.88
N GLU A 209 -23.07 1.68 -22.77
CA GLU A 209 -23.43 0.26 -22.79
C GLU A 209 -24.86 0.13 -23.33
N THR A 210 -25.03 -0.54 -24.47
CA THR A 210 -26.35 -0.71 -25.10
C THR A 210 -27.20 -1.76 -24.40
N GLY A 211 -26.63 -2.47 -23.42
CA GLY A 211 -27.23 -3.63 -22.78
C GLY A 211 -27.18 -4.90 -23.62
N GLU A 212 -26.71 -4.80 -24.87
CA GLU A 212 -26.49 -5.93 -25.76
C GLU A 212 -25.05 -6.42 -25.68
N PHE A 213 -24.83 -7.67 -26.08
CA PHE A 213 -23.52 -8.30 -26.07
C PHE A 213 -23.28 -9.08 -27.35
N CYS A 214 -22.01 -9.25 -27.73
CA CYS A 214 -21.61 -9.95 -28.93
C CYS A 214 -22.05 -11.42 -28.89
N ARG A 215 -22.90 -11.81 -29.84
CA ARG A 215 -23.46 -13.18 -29.96
C ARG A 215 -22.69 -14.10 -30.92
N CYS A 216 -21.56 -13.64 -31.46
CA CYS A 216 -20.69 -14.48 -32.29
C CYS A 216 -20.10 -15.63 -31.46
N GLN A 217 -19.77 -16.76 -32.10
CA GLN A 217 -19.06 -17.86 -31.44
C GLN A 217 -17.74 -17.37 -30.84
N LYS A 218 -17.53 -17.66 -29.55
CA LYS A 218 -16.34 -17.21 -28.80
C LYS A 218 -15.02 -17.70 -29.42
N ARG A 219 -15.02 -18.87 -30.05
CA ARG A 219 -13.85 -19.44 -30.76
C ARG A 219 -13.52 -18.73 -32.07
N LYS A 220 -14.52 -18.18 -32.77
CA LYS A 220 -14.36 -17.52 -34.07
C LYS A 220 -14.23 -16.00 -33.97
N CYS A 221 -14.66 -15.40 -32.85
CA CYS A 221 -14.61 -13.96 -32.65
C CYS A 221 -13.16 -13.45 -32.55
N ASN A 222 -12.68 -12.77 -33.60
CA ASN A 222 -11.36 -12.13 -33.61
C ASN A 222 -11.40 -10.70 -33.06
N LYS A 223 -12.54 -10.00 -33.15
CA LYS A 223 -12.72 -8.62 -32.66
C LYS A 223 -12.56 -8.52 -31.13
N HIS A 224 -13.00 -9.52 -30.38
CA HIS A 224 -12.98 -9.54 -28.92
C HIS A 224 -12.23 -10.75 -28.36
N TYR A 225 -11.06 -11.05 -28.92
CA TYR A 225 -10.28 -12.21 -28.52
C TYR A 225 -9.84 -12.11 -27.04
N CYS A 226 -10.19 -13.11 -26.23
CA CYS A 226 -9.88 -13.20 -24.79
C CYS A 226 -10.28 -11.98 -23.94
N TRP A 227 -11.29 -11.20 -24.37
CA TRP A 227 -11.68 -9.95 -23.70
C TRP A 227 -11.98 -10.11 -22.21
N GLU A 228 -12.59 -11.22 -21.80
CA GLU A 228 -12.90 -11.52 -20.39
C GLU A 228 -11.64 -11.56 -19.52
N LYS A 229 -10.57 -12.18 -20.05
CA LYS A 229 -9.28 -12.31 -19.38
C LYS A 229 -8.64 -10.93 -19.22
N PHE A 230 -8.68 -10.11 -20.27
CA PHE A 230 -8.17 -8.73 -20.22
C PHE A 230 -8.97 -7.83 -19.27
N ARG A 231 -10.31 -7.92 -19.27
CA ARG A 231 -11.14 -7.12 -18.34
C ARG A 231 -10.95 -7.53 -16.89
N ARG A 232 -10.80 -8.82 -16.58
CA ARG A 232 -10.43 -9.26 -15.23
C ARG A 232 -9.04 -8.76 -14.84
N ALA A 233 -8.06 -8.86 -15.75
CA ALA A 233 -6.70 -8.37 -15.51
C ALA A 233 -6.64 -6.85 -15.28
N GLU A 234 -7.44 -6.07 -16.00
CA GLU A 234 -7.58 -4.63 -15.81
C GLU A 234 -8.07 -4.29 -14.40
N ILE A 235 -9.14 -4.96 -13.95
CA ILE A 235 -9.69 -4.76 -12.59
C ILE A 235 -8.67 -5.19 -11.54
N ASP A 236 -8.02 -6.35 -11.71
CA ASP A 236 -7.01 -6.83 -10.77
C ASP A 236 -5.78 -5.91 -10.71
N MET A 237 -5.32 -5.38 -11.84
CA MET A 237 -4.23 -4.39 -11.87
C MET A 237 -4.59 -3.12 -11.10
N GLU A 238 -5.82 -2.62 -11.25
CA GLU A 238 -6.26 -1.45 -10.52
C GLU A 238 -6.36 -1.74 -9.03
N ARG A 239 -6.87 -2.91 -8.63
CA ARG A 239 -6.88 -3.35 -7.22
C ARG A 239 -5.46 -3.40 -6.66
N VAL A 240 -4.48 -3.93 -7.40
CA VAL A 240 -3.06 -3.94 -6.98
C VAL A 240 -2.53 -2.52 -6.76
N ARG A 241 -2.82 -1.57 -7.66
CA ARG A 241 -2.42 -0.16 -7.48
C ARG A 241 -3.02 0.45 -6.22
N GLN A 242 -4.31 0.22 -5.97
CA GLN A 242 -4.99 0.72 -4.78
C GLN A 242 -4.41 0.13 -3.49
N TRP A 243 -4.03 -1.15 -3.49
CA TRP A 243 -3.34 -1.77 -2.34
C TRP A 243 -1.96 -1.19 -2.09
N ILE A 244 -1.16 -0.95 -3.14
CA ILE A 244 0.16 -0.29 -3.01
C ILE A 244 -0.02 1.12 -2.42
N ALA A 245 -0.96 1.89 -2.95
CA ALA A 245 -1.26 3.22 -2.43
C ALA A 245 -1.69 3.19 -0.96
N LEU A 246 -2.50 2.21 -0.55
CA LEU A 246 -2.89 2.01 0.85
C LEU A 246 -1.70 1.69 1.77
N ASP A 247 -0.79 0.82 1.31
CA ASP A 247 0.43 0.47 2.06
C ASP A 247 1.33 1.71 2.26
N ASP A 248 1.55 2.49 1.20
CA ASP A 248 2.29 3.75 1.25
C ASP A 248 1.67 4.74 2.24
N LEU A 249 0.33 4.87 2.24
CA LEU A 249 -0.40 5.73 3.18
C LEU A 249 -0.28 5.25 4.63
N PHE A 250 -0.28 3.95 4.88
CA PHE A 250 -0.07 3.41 6.23
C PHE A 250 1.35 3.63 6.74
N GLU A 251 2.35 3.48 5.87
CA GLU A 251 3.74 3.74 6.26
C GLU A 251 3.98 5.25 6.49
N GLN A 252 3.38 6.13 5.68
CA GLN A 252 3.38 7.58 5.93
C GLN A 252 2.73 7.93 7.28
N GLU A 253 1.57 7.36 7.59
CA GLU A 253 0.92 7.54 8.89
C GLU A 253 1.82 7.09 10.03
N ARG A 254 2.46 5.92 9.89
CA ARG A 254 3.39 5.38 10.88
C ARG A 254 4.56 6.32 11.11
N HIS A 255 5.18 6.83 10.05
CA HIS A 255 6.29 7.78 10.14
C HIS A 255 5.90 9.05 10.92
N ILE A 256 4.72 9.62 10.64
CA ILE A 256 4.25 10.82 11.33
C ILE A 256 3.95 10.52 12.80
N ARG A 257 3.29 9.40 13.10
CA ARG A 257 3.01 9.00 14.49
C ARG A 257 4.29 8.79 15.30
N VAL A 258 5.31 8.16 14.70
CA VAL A 258 6.63 8.01 15.33
C VAL A 258 7.29 9.37 15.54
N ALA A 259 7.22 10.28 14.57
CA ALA A 259 7.75 11.63 14.71
C ALA A 259 7.08 12.41 15.87
N MET A 260 5.74 12.34 15.98
CA MET A 260 4.99 12.94 17.09
C MET A 260 5.37 12.31 18.44
N ALA A 261 5.46 10.98 18.51
CA ALA A 261 5.88 10.27 19.71
C ALA A 261 7.31 10.63 20.15
N ASN A 262 8.23 10.81 19.20
CA ASN A 262 9.61 11.22 19.48
C ASN A 262 9.68 12.64 20.06
N ARG A 263 8.81 13.56 19.62
CA ARG A 263 8.71 14.92 20.19
C ARG A 263 8.13 14.91 21.60
N ALA A 264 7.09 14.10 21.83
CA ALA A 264 6.48 13.92 23.15
C ALA A 264 7.33 13.06 24.12
N GLY A 265 8.36 12.37 23.61
CA GLY A 265 9.23 11.51 24.40
C GLY A 265 10.14 12.28 25.36
N VAL A 266 10.63 11.61 26.40
CA VAL A 266 11.49 12.20 27.45
C VAL A 266 12.69 12.93 26.84
N LEU A 267 13.36 12.32 25.85
CA LEU A 267 14.49 12.96 25.19
C LEU A 267 14.08 14.22 24.40
N GLY A 268 12.95 14.15 23.68
CA GLY A 268 12.38 15.28 22.95
C GLY A 268 12.10 16.46 23.87
N LEU A 269 11.41 16.20 24.99
CA LEU A 269 11.11 17.19 26.03
C LEU A 269 12.37 17.74 26.68
N MET A 270 13.42 16.94 26.87
CA MET A 270 14.66 17.37 27.53
C MET A 270 15.59 18.19 26.62
N LEU A 271 15.57 17.93 25.31
CA LEU A 271 16.43 18.64 24.34
C LEU A 271 15.79 19.89 23.74
N HIS A 272 14.46 19.93 23.65
CA HIS A 272 13.75 21.02 22.97
C HIS A 272 12.85 21.76 23.96
N GLN A 273 12.83 23.08 23.84
CA GLN A 273 11.94 23.95 24.60
C GLN A 273 11.40 25.02 23.66
N THR A 274 10.07 25.12 23.56
CA THR A 274 9.42 26.26 22.91
C THR A 274 9.31 27.37 23.95
N ILE A 275 9.86 28.54 23.64
CA ILE A 275 9.79 29.72 24.50
C ILE A 275 8.83 30.70 23.84
N ASP A 276 7.82 31.13 24.60
CA ASP A 276 6.94 32.21 24.18
C ASP A 276 7.62 33.56 24.44
N HIS A 277 7.69 34.38 23.41
CA HIS A 277 8.30 35.70 23.46
C HIS A 277 7.26 36.83 23.37
N ASP A 278 5.95 36.54 23.24
CA ASP A 278 4.91 37.55 23.12
C ASP A 278 4.24 37.86 24.48
N PRO A 279 4.54 39.02 25.10
CA PRO A 279 3.92 39.41 26.37
C PRO A 279 2.46 39.86 26.23
N ARG A 280 1.93 40.06 25.02
CA ARG A 280 0.55 40.56 24.80
C ARG A 280 -0.46 39.44 24.54
N ASN A 281 -0.01 38.32 23.98
CA ASN A 281 -0.85 37.15 23.75
C ASN A 281 -0.12 35.86 24.18
N PRO A 282 0.06 35.66 25.49
CA PRO A 282 0.79 34.50 25.98
C PRO A 282 0.08 33.21 25.58
N MET A 283 0.84 32.19 25.19
CA MET A 283 0.33 30.85 24.90
C MET A 283 -0.59 30.40 26.05
N GLN A 284 -1.88 30.18 25.75
CA GLN A 284 -2.90 29.95 26.77
C GLN A 284 -2.51 28.77 27.67
N LYS A 285 -2.35 29.05 28.97
CA LYS A 285 -2.24 28.01 29.99
C LYS A 285 -3.57 27.25 30.03
N ILE A 286 -3.63 26.06 29.42
CA ILE A 286 -4.69 25.11 29.75
C ILE A 286 -4.46 24.71 31.20
N ILE A 287 -5.15 25.39 32.13
CA ILE A 287 -5.31 24.92 33.50
C ILE A 287 -6.13 23.64 33.38
N SER A 288 -5.46 22.50 33.37
CA SER A 288 -6.10 21.20 33.43
C SER A 288 -6.84 21.10 34.77
N ASN A 289 -8.17 21.23 34.70
CA ASN A 289 -9.03 20.73 35.76
C ASN A 289 -8.81 19.21 35.82
N PRO A 290 -8.55 18.60 37.00
CA PRO A 290 -8.25 17.18 37.08
C PRO A 290 -9.51 16.38 36.74
N LYS A 291 -9.63 15.91 35.50
CA LYS A 291 -10.58 14.85 35.17
C LYS A 291 -10.07 13.56 35.83
N GLN A 292 -10.95 13.02 36.68
CA GLN A 292 -10.79 11.82 37.49
C GLN A 292 -10.23 10.61 36.69
N PRO A 293 -9.52 9.69 37.37
CA PRO A 293 -9.03 8.48 36.72
C PRO A 293 -10.20 7.62 36.24
N ILE A 294 -10.15 7.23 34.97
CA ILE A 294 -10.99 6.17 34.41
C ILE A 294 -10.61 4.89 35.18
N ALA A 295 -11.57 4.36 35.93
CA ALA A 295 -11.45 3.08 36.61
C ALA A 295 -11.13 1.99 35.58
N ALA A 296 -10.02 1.29 35.80
CA ALA A 296 -9.78 0.00 35.19
C ALA A 296 -10.79 -0.99 35.81
N SER A 297 -11.80 -1.39 35.05
CA SER A 297 -12.59 -2.58 35.32
C SER A 297 -11.87 -3.79 34.73
N ASN A 298 -11.74 -4.83 35.57
CA ASN A 298 -11.16 -6.16 35.30
C ASN A 298 -11.54 -6.78 33.95
#